data_AF-A0A1C6T327-F1
#
_entry.id   AF-A0A1C6T327-F1
#
_cell.length_a   1.000
_cell.length_b   1.000
_cell.length_c   1.000
_cell.angle_alpha   90.00
_cell.angle_beta   90.00
_cell.angle_gamma   90.00
#
_symmetry.space_group_name_H-M   'P 1'
#
loop_
_entity.id
_entity.type
_entity.pdbx_description
1 polymer ?
#
loop_
_entity_poly.entity_id
_entity_poly.type
_entity_poly.pdbx_seq_one_letter_code
_entity_poly.pdbx_strand_id
1 'polypeptide(L)' 'MTKIRTIIGSTRAGWNGCAAARGVHGIAVQRTDTEFEIVWREVS' A
#
# COMPACT_ATOMS: atom_id res chain seq x y z
N MET A 1 -15.07 -4.40 10.52
CA MET A 1 -13.62 -4.13 10.51
C MET A 1 -13.19 -4.06 9.06
N THR A 2 -12.69 -2.90 8.63
CA THR A 2 -12.40 -2.65 7.21
C THR A 2 -10.99 -3.14 6.91
N LYS A 3 -10.78 -3.86 5.81
CA LYS A 3 -9.43 -4.28 5.39
C LYS A 3 -9.04 -3.50 4.14
N ILE A 4 -7.91 -2.80 4.20
CA ILE A 4 -7.36 -2.05 3.07
C ILE A 4 -6.10 -2.75 2.60
N ARG A 5 -6.12 -3.26 1.37
CA ARG A 5 -4.99 -3.90 0.72
C ARG A 5 -4.49 -3.03 -0.42
N THR A 6 -3.23 -2.62 -0.37
CA THR A 6 -2.61 -1.89 -1.47
C THR A 6 -1.78 -2.85 -2.31
N ILE A 7 -2.12 -2.96 -3.59
CA ILE A 7 -1.37 -3.76 -4.57
C ILE A 7 -0.64 -2.81 -5.50
N ILE A 8 0.64 -3.08 -5.70
CA ILE A 8 1.56 -2.24 -6.44
C ILE A 8 2.29 -3.09 -7.47
N GLY A 9 2.11 -2.71 -8.73
CA GLY A 9 2.60 -3.46 -9.88
C GLY A 9 4.06 -3.17 -10.26
N SER A 10 4.74 -2.25 -9.57
CA SER A 10 6.16 -1.93 -9.83
C SER A 10 6.82 -1.30 -8.59
N THR A 11 8.01 -1.80 -8.25
CA THR A 11 8.93 -1.26 -7.22
C THR A 11 10.08 -0.45 -7.82
N ARG A 12 10.12 -0.29 -9.15
CA ARG A 12 11.29 0.28 -9.84
C ARG A 12 11.65 1.66 -9.29
N ALA A 13 12.95 1.91 -9.09
CA ALA A 13 13.44 3.20 -8.65
C ALA A 13 12.95 4.32 -9.61
N GLY A 14 12.42 5.41 -9.05
CA GLY A 14 11.80 6.49 -9.81
C GLY A 14 10.29 6.33 -10.07
N TRP A 15 9.69 5.19 -9.71
CA TRP A 15 8.24 4.98 -9.81
C TRP A 15 7.56 5.27 -8.47
N ASN A 16 6.42 5.96 -8.54
CA ASN A 16 5.73 6.47 -7.35
C ASN A 16 4.91 5.41 -6.60
N GLY A 17 4.84 4.17 -7.07
CA GLY A 17 4.04 3.10 -6.46
C GLY A 17 4.38 2.88 -4.98
N CYS A 18 5.67 2.84 -4.65
CA CYS A 18 6.13 2.70 -3.27
C CYS A 18 5.80 3.91 -2.39
N ALA A 19 5.81 5.11 -2.95
CA ALA A 19 5.51 6.33 -2.23
C ALA A 19 4.00 6.43 -1.97
N ALA A 20 3.18 6.14 -2.98
CA ALA A 20 1.73 6.12 -2.86
C ALA A 20 1.26 5.09 -1.83
N ALA A 21 1.77 3.85 -1.88
CA ALA A 21 1.41 2.82 -0.91
C ALA A 21 1.75 3.20 0.54
N ARG A 22 2.90 3.86 0.75
CA ARG A 22 3.28 4.40 2.05
C ARG A 22 2.39 5.56 2.49
N GLY A 23 1.94 6.41 1.57
CA GLY A 23 0.97 7.47 1.85
C GLY A 23 -0.38 6.91 2.30
N VAL A 24 -0.92 5.92 1.58
CA VAL A 24 -2.18 5.25 1.96
C VAL A 24 -2.04 4.57 3.32
N HIS A 25 -0.91 3.89 3.58
CA HIS A 25 -0.64 3.31 4.90
C HIS A 25 -0.71 4.37 6.00
N GLY A 26 -0.02 5.51 5.84
CA GLY A 26 0.00 6.59 6.82
C GLY A 26 -1.37 7.16 7.17
N ILE A 27 -2.31 7.18 6.22
CA ILE A 27 -3.71 7.56 6.45
C ILE A 27 -4.46 6.42 7.14
N ALA A 28 -4.24 5.18 6.72
CA ALA A 28 -4.90 4.00 7.27
C ALA A 28 -4.55 3.76 8.74
N VAL A 29 -3.29 4.00 9.19
CA VAL A 29 -2.91 3.78 10.60
C VAL A 29 -3.60 4.74 11.57
N GLN A 30 -4.07 5.89 11.08
CA GLN A 30 -4.82 6.86 11.88
C GLN A 30 -6.24 6.36 12.18
N ARG A 31 -6.69 5.33 11.44
CA ARG A 31 -7.98 4.69 11.66
C ARG A 31 -7.82 3.54 12.65
N THR A 32 -8.64 3.53 13.69
CA THR A 32 -8.66 2.45 14.69
C THR A 32 -9.50 1.25 14.28
N ASP A 33 -10.25 1.35 13.17
CA ASP A 33 -11.22 0.34 12.70
C ASP A 33 -10.73 -0.50 11.51
N THR A 34 -9.45 -0.33 11.13
CA THR A 34 -8.94 -0.76 9.83
C THR A 34 -7.64 -1.56 9.94
N GLU A 35 -7.56 -2.70 9.24
CA GLU A 35 -6.31 -3.45 9.01
C GLU A 35 -5.69 -3.07 7.66
N PHE A 36 -4.36 -2.95 7.61
CA PHE A 36 -3.64 -2.56 6.40
C PHE A 36 -2.58 -3.58 5.98
N GLU A 37 -2.47 -3.82 4.67
CA GLU A 37 -1.44 -4.69 4.08
C GLU A 37 -0.92 -4.11 2.75
N ILE A 38 0.40 -4.06 2.58
CA ILE A 38 1.06 -3.72 1.31
C ILE A 38 1.53 -5.00 0.64
N VAL A 39 1.04 -5.26 -0.57
CA VAL A 39 1.44 -6.43 -1.36
C VAL A 39 2.09 -5.99 -2.66
N TRP A 40 3.27 -6.53 -2.92
CA TRP A 40 3.97 -6.40 -4.18
C TRP A 40 3.77 -7.67 -4.97
N ARG A 41 3.24 -7.56 -6.19
CA ARG A 41 3.16 -8.69 -7.12
C ARG A 41 4.09 -8.41 -8.28
N GLU A 42 5.16 -9.20 -8.37
CA GLU A 42 5.98 -9.24 -9.57
C GLU A 42 5.15 -9.93 -10.65
N VAL A 43 4.72 -9.17 -11.66
CA VAL A 43 4.09 -9.74 -12.85
C VAL A 43 5.23 -10.08 -13.80
N SER A 44 5.62 -11.36 -13.77
CA SER A 44 6.60 -11.97 -14.69
C SER A 44 6.08 -11.97 -16.13
#